data_AF-A0A7J7J6Z4-F1
#
_entry.id   AF-A0A7J7J6Z4-F1
#
_cell.length_a   1.000
_cell.length_b   1.000
_cell.length_c   1.000
_cell.angle_alpha   90.00
_cell.angle_beta   90.00
_cell.angle_gamma   90.00
#
_symmetry.space_group_name_H-M   'P 1'
#
loop_
_entity.id
_entity.type
_entity.pdbx_description
1 polymer ?
#
loop_
_entity_poly.entity_id
_entity_poly.type
_entity_poly.pdbx_seq_one_letter_code
_entity_poly.pdbx_strand_id
1 'polypeptide(L)'
;MHTVWYTFYIGYLEANFASLIYTAFVSLESNWKDWLTDLRNGYIKPDLNIDSSVRKRLNSELSPFPDRANELQTEFERGFLGIAKKIWPYMNFILCVDSGSFQVYGDLLRKTYCKGLHIYSPIYAATEGFIGINLWPFSPDSQYLMIPKVLFYEFIPIEKSLSCEQPETLLLHEVTEGEVYEMVISNCSGLYRCLKESVKMCSFLFIPVRGCCESCWIP
;
A
#
# COMPACT_ATOMS: atom_id res chain seq x y z
N MET A 1 7.44 31.24 9.68
CA MET A 1 6.85 30.87 10.99
C MET A 1 5.57 29.99 10.85
N HIS A 2 5.32 29.35 9.70
CA HIS A 2 4.07 28.60 9.43
C HIS A 2 4.24 27.10 9.14
N THR A 3 5.47 26.57 9.07
CA THR A 3 5.74 25.18 8.64
C THR A 3 5.76 24.15 9.78
N VAL A 4 5.90 24.57 11.04
CA VAL A 4 6.06 23.64 12.18
C VAL A 4 4.73 23.01 12.64
N TRP A 5 3.59 23.61 12.31
CA TRP A 5 2.27 23.14 12.78
C TRP A 5 1.75 21.89 12.06
N TYR A 6 2.19 21.63 10.83
CA TYR A 6 1.66 20.51 10.03
C TYR A 6 2.28 19.16 10.37
N THR A 7 3.46 19.12 10.99
CA THR A 7 4.20 17.87 11.24
C THR A 7 3.52 16.96 12.27
N PHE A 8 2.54 17.47 13.02
CA PHE A 8 1.85 16.72 14.06
C PHE A 8 0.64 15.93 13.57
N TYR A 9 0.02 16.33 12.44
CA TYR A 9 -1.25 15.76 11.98
C TYR A 9 -1.07 14.80 10.81
N ILE A 10 -0.12 13.87 10.92
CA ILE A 10 0.01 12.79 9.94
C ILE A 10 -1.09 11.75 10.20
N GLY A 11 -2.07 11.71 9.28
CA GLY A 11 -3.22 10.79 9.35
C GLY A 11 -2.95 9.39 8.80
N TYR A 12 -1.95 9.24 7.93
CA TYR A 12 -1.56 7.96 7.35
C TYR A 12 -0.10 7.98 6.88
N LEU A 13 0.52 6.79 6.79
CA LEU A 13 1.75 6.58 6.01
C LEU A 13 1.41 5.81 4.75
N GLU A 14 2.10 6.10 3.67
CA GLU A 14 1.89 5.46 2.39
C GLU A 14 3.21 5.00 1.78
N ALA A 15 3.20 3.80 1.23
CA ALA A 15 4.19 3.33 0.26
C ALA A 15 3.55 2.23 -0.61
N ASN A 16 4.11 1.97 -1.78
CA ASN A 16 3.58 0.93 -2.66
C ASN A 16 3.52 -0.46 -1.98
N PHE A 17 4.56 -0.81 -1.21
CA PHE A 17 4.70 -2.13 -0.60
C PHE A 17 5.00 -2.04 0.89
N ALA A 18 4.45 -2.97 1.68
CA ALA A 18 4.70 -3.08 3.11
C ALA A 18 6.18 -3.19 3.47
N SER A 19 7.00 -3.78 2.59
CA SER A 19 8.45 -3.87 2.76
C SER A 19 9.13 -2.52 2.92
N LEU A 20 8.72 -1.51 2.14
CA LEU A 20 9.30 -0.17 2.19
C LEU A 20 9.04 0.51 3.53
N ILE A 21 7.81 0.37 4.05
CA ILE A 21 7.43 0.91 5.35
C ILE A 21 8.19 0.18 6.46
N TYR A 22 8.27 -1.15 6.38
CA TYR A 22 9.03 -1.95 7.34
C TYR A 22 10.51 -1.55 7.36
N THR A 23 11.17 -1.47 6.20
CA THR A 23 12.57 -1.04 6.10
C THR A 23 12.78 0.38 6.61
N ALA A 24 11.83 1.30 6.39
CA ALA A 24 11.90 2.65 6.94
C ALA A 24 11.90 2.63 8.48
N PHE A 25 11.06 1.81 9.11
CA PHE A 25 11.07 1.66 10.56
C PHE A 25 12.32 0.96 11.09
N VAL A 26 12.84 -0.06 10.40
CA VAL A 26 14.12 -0.70 10.75
C VAL A 26 15.26 0.31 10.70
N SER A 27 15.28 1.18 9.68
CA SER A 27 16.26 2.26 9.56
C SER A 27 16.12 3.28 10.69
N LEU A 28 14.88 3.67 11.03
CA LEU A 28 14.62 4.55 12.17
C LEU A 28 15.11 3.94 13.48
N GLU A 29 14.77 2.67 13.75
CA GLU A 29 15.19 1.96 14.97
C GLU A 29 16.71 1.82 15.07
N SER A 30 17.39 1.62 13.95
CA SER A 30 18.85 1.51 13.94
C SER A 30 19.56 2.84 14.15
N ASN A 31 18.93 3.97 13.81
CA ASN A 31 19.60 5.27 13.72
C ASN A 31 18.94 6.37 14.56
N TRP A 32 17.97 6.07 15.42
CA TRP A 32 17.12 7.08 16.07
C TRP A 32 17.90 8.16 16.84
N LYS A 33 19.08 7.85 17.38
CA LYS A 33 19.93 8.83 18.08
C LYS A 33 20.42 9.95 17.17
N ASP A 34 20.80 9.60 15.93
CA ASP A 34 21.21 10.56 14.91
C ASP A 34 20.00 11.41 14.51
N TRP A 35 18.85 10.77 14.27
CA TRP A 35 17.60 11.47 13.95
C TRP A 35 17.20 12.48 15.03
N LEU A 36 17.32 12.12 16.31
CA LEU A 36 17.06 13.05 17.40
C LEU A 36 18.08 14.19 17.46
N THR A 37 19.34 13.94 17.13
CA THR A 37 20.36 14.98 17.09
C THR A 37 20.06 15.99 15.99
N ASP A 38 19.73 15.51 14.79
CA ASP A 38 19.34 16.34 13.66
C ASP A 38 18.07 17.15 13.99
N LEU A 39 17.09 16.52 14.64
CA LEU A 39 15.86 17.18 15.08
C LEU A 39 16.12 18.25 16.16
N ARG A 40 16.96 17.97 17.16
CA ARG A 40 17.34 18.96 18.19
C ARG A 40 18.03 20.17 17.58
N ASN A 41 18.95 19.94 16.66
CA ASN A 41 19.82 20.97 16.11
C ASN A 41 19.22 21.69 14.90
N GLY A 42 18.21 21.10 14.24
CA GLY A 42 17.57 21.68 13.07
C GLY A 42 18.41 21.59 11.79
N TYR A 43 19.30 20.61 11.67
CA TYR A 43 20.06 20.35 10.43
C TYR A 43 20.45 18.88 10.32
N ILE A 44 20.61 18.41 9.08
CA ILE A 44 21.04 17.04 8.79
C ILE A 44 22.54 16.90 9.09
N LYS A 45 22.92 15.80 9.77
CA LYS A 45 24.31 15.48 10.08
C LYS A 45 25.28 15.62 8.88
N PRO A 46 26.44 16.30 9.01
CA PRO A 46 27.31 16.64 7.88
C PRO A 46 27.94 15.45 7.16
N ASP A 47 28.10 14.33 7.85
CA ASP A 47 28.73 13.08 7.40
C ASP A 47 27.82 12.21 6.51
N LEU A 48 26.53 12.52 6.41
CA LEU A 48 25.64 11.83 5.48
C LEU A 48 26.06 12.07 4.02
N ASN A 49 26.26 11.01 3.26
CA ASN A 49 26.65 11.09 1.86
C ASN A 49 25.48 11.53 0.96
N ILE A 50 25.22 12.84 0.92
CA ILE A 50 24.22 13.46 0.08
C ILE A 50 24.81 14.68 -0.63
N ASP A 51 24.28 14.96 -1.82
CA ASP A 51 24.70 16.12 -2.60
C ASP A 51 24.54 17.44 -1.81
N SER A 52 25.49 18.35 -1.99
CA SER A 52 25.54 19.61 -1.26
C SER A 52 24.31 20.50 -1.52
N SER A 53 23.75 20.47 -2.73
CA SER A 53 22.56 21.24 -3.08
C SER A 53 21.32 20.67 -2.40
N VAL A 54 21.21 19.33 -2.33
CA VAL A 54 20.14 18.62 -1.61
C VAL A 54 20.23 18.93 -0.12
N ARG A 55 21.42 18.85 0.48
CA ARG A 55 21.65 19.19 1.89
C ARG A 55 21.24 20.62 2.20
N LYS A 56 21.66 21.58 1.37
CA LYS A 56 21.31 22.99 1.55
C LYS A 56 19.80 23.20 1.52
N ARG A 57 19.10 22.56 0.58
CA ARG A 57 17.63 22.61 0.46
C ARG A 57 16.92 21.96 1.66
N LEU A 58 17.40 20.82 2.14
CA LEU A 58 16.78 20.18 3.30
C LEU A 58 16.99 21.02 4.57
N ASN A 59 18.22 21.49 4.80
CA ASN A 59 18.53 22.32 5.97
C ASN A 59 17.80 23.68 5.96
N SER A 60 17.37 24.21 4.80
CA SER A 60 16.56 25.44 4.78
C SER A 60 15.12 25.22 5.25
N GLU A 61 14.63 23.98 5.23
CA GLU A 61 13.29 23.62 5.73
C GLU A 61 13.32 23.14 7.19
N LEU A 62 14.50 22.87 7.75
CA LEU A 62 14.68 22.40 9.10
C LEU A 62 14.90 23.55 10.07
N SER A 63 14.30 23.44 11.25
CA SER A 63 14.53 24.33 12.38
C SER A 63 14.71 23.50 13.65
N PRO A 64 15.52 23.97 14.63
CA PRO A 64 15.71 23.27 15.89
C PRO A 64 14.36 22.91 16.55
N PHE A 65 14.19 21.64 16.92
CA PHE A 65 12.97 21.14 17.59
C PHE A 65 13.29 20.30 18.84
N PRO A 66 13.93 20.91 19.87
CA PRO A 66 14.46 20.18 21.02
C PRO A 66 13.36 19.53 21.88
N ASP A 67 12.22 20.18 22.07
CA ASP A 67 11.13 19.65 22.90
C ASP A 67 10.58 18.34 22.32
N ARG A 68 10.34 18.31 21.01
CA ARG A 68 9.89 17.10 20.32
C ARG A 68 10.94 16.00 20.37
N ALA A 69 12.21 16.35 20.25
CA ALA A 69 13.27 15.36 20.32
C ALA A 69 13.37 14.71 21.72
N ASN A 70 13.14 15.47 22.79
CA ASN A 70 13.11 14.94 24.16
C ASN A 70 11.89 14.04 24.39
N GLU A 71 10.72 14.40 23.85
CA GLU A 71 9.53 13.55 23.86
C GLU A 71 9.78 12.22 23.15
N LEU A 72 10.31 12.27 21.92
CA LEU A 72 10.60 11.08 21.12
C LEU A 72 11.70 10.21 21.72
N GLN A 73 12.71 10.81 22.38
CA GLN A 73 13.73 10.07 23.11
C GLN A 73 13.11 9.10 24.13
N THR A 74 12.16 9.60 24.93
CA THR A 74 11.50 8.80 25.95
C THR A 74 10.77 7.59 25.32
N GLU A 75 10.15 7.78 24.15
CA GLU A 75 9.46 6.70 23.46
C GLU A 75 10.41 5.70 22.79
N PHE A 76 11.51 6.16 22.19
CA PHE A 76 12.51 5.29 21.55
C PHE A 76 13.26 4.44 22.57
N GLU A 77 13.58 4.97 23.75
CA GLU A 77 14.22 4.22 24.83
C GLU A 77 13.32 3.11 25.41
N ARG A 78 12.00 3.28 25.35
CA ARG A 78 11.01 2.24 25.73
C ARG A 78 10.90 1.11 24.71
N GLY A 79 11.42 1.30 23.50
CA GLY A 79 11.35 0.35 22.40
C GLY A 79 10.27 0.65 21.36
N PHE A 80 10.35 -0.07 20.23
CA PHE A 80 9.69 0.29 18.98
C PHE A 80 8.32 -0.38 18.74
N LEU A 81 7.79 -1.09 19.72
CA LEU A 81 6.46 -1.69 19.62
C LEU A 81 5.37 -0.60 19.55
N GLY A 82 4.60 -0.58 18.45
CA GLY A 82 3.57 0.43 18.20
C GLY A 82 4.12 1.84 18.03
N ILE A 83 5.39 1.99 17.64
CA ILE A 83 6.08 3.29 17.57
C ILE A 83 5.41 4.28 16.62
N ALA A 84 4.76 3.80 15.55
CA ALA A 84 4.12 4.67 14.56
C ALA A 84 3.10 5.62 15.21
N LYS A 85 2.22 5.12 16.08
CA LYS A 85 1.24 5.94 16.81
C LYS A 85 1.87 6.84 17.88
N LYS A 86 3.04 6.47 18.40
CA LYS A 86 3.77 7.29 19.38
C LYS A 86 4.46 8.48 18.71
N ILE A 87 5.03 8.26 17.52
CA ILE A 87 5.60 9.34 16.70
C ILE A 87 4.49 10.21 16.10
N TRP A 88 3.36 9.62 15.71
CA TRP A 88 2.24 10.33 15.09
C TRP A 88 0.91 9.91 15.74
N PRO A 89 0.48 10.62 16.80
CA PRO A 89 -0.72 10.26 17.56
C PRO A 89 -2.03 10.25 16.76
N TYR A 90 -2.09 11.02 15.66
CA TYR A 90 -3.27 11.11 14.79
C TYR A 90 -3.25 10.10 13.62
N MET A 91 -2.29 9.19 13.59
CA MET A 91 -2.20 8.18 12.53
C MET A 91 -3.31 7.13 12.67
N ASN A 92 -4.07 6.94 11.59
CA ASN A 92 -5.19 6.00 11.54
C ASN A 92 -4.88 4.78 10.66
N PHE A 93 -4.16 4.98 9.56
CA PHE A 93 -3.94 3.94 8.55
C PHE A 93 -2.51 3.88 8.03
N ILE A 94 -2.15 2.70 7.55
CA ILE A 94 -0.99 2.48 6.70
C ILE A 94 -1.52 2.09 5.33
N LEU A 95 -1.16 2.83 4.30
CA LEU A 95 -1.54 2.57 2.92
C LEU A 95 -0.41 1.85 2.20
N CYS A 96 -0.54 0.56 1.99
CA CYS A 96 0.42 -0.23 1.21
C CYS A 96 -0.16 -1.59 0.82
N VAL A 97 0.46 -2.22 -0.18
CA VAL A 97 0.20 -3.62 -0.51
C VAL A 97 0.87 -4.51 0.55
N ASP A 98 0.06 -5.34 1.21
CA ASP A 98 0.46 -6.28 2.24
C ASP A 98 -0.02 -7.72 1.95
N SER A 99 -0.35 -8.01 0.69
CA SER A 99 -0.74 -9.34 0.21
C SER A 99 0.37 -9.98 -0.66
N GLY A 100 0.18 -11.25 -1.04
CA GLY A 100 1.12 -11.98 -1.88
C GLY A 100 2.52 -12.03 -1.25
N SER A 101 3.57 -11.72 -2.02
CA SER A 101 4.96 -11.71 -1.53
C SER A 101 5.23 -10.69 -0.41
N PHE A 102 4.33 -9.73 -0.19
CA PHE A 102 4.49 -8.69 0.85
C PHE A 102 3.77 -9.01 2.17
N GLN A 103 3.05 -10.13 2.24
CA GLN A 103 2.30 -10.56 3.43
C GLN A 103 3.18 -10.67 4.68
N VAL A 104 4.40 -11.19 4.54
CA VAL A 104 5.35 -11.30 5.66
C VAL A 104 5.67 -9.94 6.27
N TYR A 105 5.84 -8.90 5.44
CA TYR A 105 6.11 -7.54 5.93
C TYR A 105 4.87 -6.90 6.54
N GLY A 106 3.68 -7.13 5.97
CA GLY A 106 2.40 -6.73 6.56
C GLY A 106 2.22 -7.29 7.98
N ASP A 107 2.46 -8.59 8.14
CA ASP A 107 2.40 -9.28 9.43
C ASP A 107 3.41 -8.72 10.44
N LEU A 108 4.65 -8.49 9.99
CA LEU A 108 5.68 -7.89 10.84
C LEU A 108 5.25 -6.50 11.31
N LEU A 109 4.78 -5.63 10.42
CA LEU A 109 4.30 -4.29 10.76
C LEU A 109 3.15 -4.34 11.78
N ARG A 110 2.16 -5.22 11.58
CA ARG A 110 1.03 -5.40 12.52
C ARG A 110 1.48 -5.88 13.90
N LYS A 111 2.55 -6.70 13.96
CA LYS A 111 3.11 -7.24 15.22
C LYS A 111 4.10 -6.30 15.90
N THR A 112 4.76 -5.40 15.16
CA THR A 112 5.82 -4.51 15.67
C THR A 112 5.46 -3.02 15.59
N TYR A 113 6.01 -2.28 14.63
CA TYR A 113 6.03 -0.82 14.57
C TYR A 113 4.65 -0.19 14.42
N CYS A 114 3.74 -0.87 13.71
CA CYS A 114 2.39 -0.40 13.40
C CYS A 114 1.32 -1.13 14.22
N LYS A 115 1.68 -1.71 15.38
CA LYS A 115 0.73 -2.38 16.26
C LYS A 115 -0.45 -1.46 16.59
N GLY A 116 -1.66 -1.95 16.33
CA GLY A 116 -2.90 -1.20 16.55
C GLY A 116 -3.28 -0.21 15.44
N LEU A 117 -2.61 -0.25 14.28
CA LEU A 117 -3.02 0.43 13.04
C LEU A 117 -3.59 -0.56 12.03
N HIS A 118 -4.54 -0.10 11.22
CA HIS A 118 -5.01 -0.85 10.06
C HIS A 118 -4.10 -0.60 8.87
N ILE A 119 -3.60 -1.68 8.27
CA ILE A 119 -2.98 -1.64 6.95
C ILE A 119 -4.07 -1.87 5.92
N TYR A 120 -4.15 -0.97 4.95
CA TYR A 120 -5.14 -0.95 3.89
C TYR A 120 -4.44 -0.84 2.53
N SER A 121 -4.71 -1.80 1.65
CA SER A 121 -4.25 -1.78 0.26
C SER A 121 -5.36 -1.26 -0.65
N PRO A 122 -5.31 0.00 -1.13
CA PRO A 122 -6.42 0.61 -1.86
C PRO A 122 -6.50 0.18 -3.32
N ILE A 123 -5.38 -0.22 -3.92
CA ILE A 123 -5.22 -0.38 -5.36
C ILE A 123 -4.56 -1.72 -5.64
N TYR A 124 -5.11 -2.45 -6.61
CA TYR A 124 -4.44 -3.58 -7.24
C TYR A 124 -4.15 -3.23 -8.69
N ALA A 125 -2.88 -3.21 -9.04
CA ALA A 125 -2.39 -2.85 -10.36
C ALA A 125 -1.09 -3.60 -10.67
N ALA A 126 -0.85 -3.78 -11.96
CA ALA A 126 0.37 -4.36 -12.50
C ALA A 126 0.93 -3.44 -13.59
N THR A 127 2.09 -3.79 -14.14
CA THR A 127 2.70 -3.06 -15.26
C THR A 127 1.81 -3.03 -16.50
N GLU A 128 0.94 -4.03 -16.63
CA GLU A 128 -0.03 -4.24 -17.70
C GLU A 128 -1.25 -3.31 -17.56
N GLY A 129 -1.50 -2.78 -16.36
CA GLY A 129 -2.51 -1.76 -16.10
C GLY A 129 -3.16 -1.84 -14.73
N PHE A 130 -4.18 -1.00 -14.56
CA PHE A 130 -4.96 -0.91 -13.34
C PHE A 130 -6.02 -2.00 -13.30
N ILE A 131 -5.96 -2.89 -12.29
CA ILE A 131 -6.79 -4.09 -12.24
C ILE A 131 -8.05 -3.84 -11.41
N GLY A 132 -7.91 -3.28 -10.22
CA GLY A 132 -9.04 -3.10 -9.31
C GLY A 132 -8.79 -2.18 -8.13
N ILE A 133 -9.88 -1.85 -7.43
CA ILE A 133 -9.89 -1.03 -6.23
C ILE A 133 -10.41 -1.83 -5.04
N ASN A 134 -9.80 -1.65 -3.88
CA ASN A 134 -10.36 -2.19 -2.65
C ASN A 134 -11.46 -1.25 -2.14
N LEU A 135 -12.65 -1.78 -1.85
CA LEU A 135 -13.76 -1.01 -1.29
C LEU A 135 -13.97 -1.28 0.21
N TRP A 136 -13.17 -2.17 0.79
CA TRP A 136 -13.34 -2.70 2.14
C TRP A 136 -12.11 -2.42 3.02
N PRO A 137 -11.91 -1.16 3.46
CA PRO A 137 -10.70 -0.75 4.15
C PRO A 137 -10.45 -1.40 5.52
N PHE A 138 -11.47 -2.04 6.08
CA PHE A 138 -11.40 -2.73 7.38
C PHE A 138 -11.47 -4.25 7.25
N SER A 139 -11.53 -4.80 6.04
CA SER A 139 -11.48 -6.25 5.82
C SER A 139 -10.08 -6.78 6.19
N PRO A 140 -9.98 -7.92 6.90
CA PRO A 140 -8.69 -8.53 7.23
C PRO A 140 -7.96 -9.01 5.97
N ASP A 141 -8.72 -9.48 4.98
CA ASP A 141 -8.21 -9.88 3.68
C ASP A 141 -8.44 -8.76 2.67
N SER A 142 -7.38 -8.40 1.95
CA SER A 142 -7.45 -7.43 0.87
C SER A 142 -8.25 -8.01 -0.30
N GLN A 143 -9.39 -7.38 -0.62
CA GLN A 143 -10.28 -7.75 -1.72
C GLN A 143 -10.36 -6.58 -2.70
N TYR A 144 -10.36 -6.87 -3.99
CA TYR A 144 -10.35 -5.83 -5.02
C TYR A 144 -11.51 -6.02 -5.99
N LEU A 145 -12.31 -4.97 -6.15
CA LEU A 145 -13.28 -4.86 -7.21
C LEU A 145 -12.54 -4.61 -8.53
N MET A 146 -12.58 -5.60 -9.42
CA MET A 146 -12.04 -5.45 -10.78
C MET A 146 -12.83 -4.39 -11.56
N ILE A 147 -12.14 -3.66 -12.45
CA ILE A 147 -12.75 -2.63 -13.30
C ILE A 147 -12.74 -3.07 -14.78
N PRO A 148 -13.85 -3.65 -15.30
CA PRO A 148 -13.90 -4.25 -16.64
C PRO A 148 -13.61 -3.30 -17.81
N LYS A 149 -13.66 -1.99 -17.58
CA LYS A 149 -13.47 -0.98 -18.63
C LYS A 149 -12.00 -0.68 -18.92
N VAL A 150 -11.09 -1.05 -18.03
CA VAL A 150 -9.67 -0.68 -18.15
C VAL A 150 -8.87 -1.72 -18.93
N LEU A 151 -9.12 -2.99 -18.65
CA LEU A 151 -8.41 -4.13 -19.22
C LEU A 151 -9.41 -5.19 -19.68
N PHE A 152 -8.99 -6.03 -20.62
CA PHE A 152 -9.70 -7.25 -20.95
C PHE A 152 -9.14 -8.39 -20.10
N TYR A 153 -10.03 -9.10 -19.39
CA TYR A 153 -9.68 -10.15 -18.44
C TYR A 153 -10.18 -11.51 -18.94
N GLU A 154 -9.28 -12.48 -18.88
CA GLU A 154 -9.55 -13.90 -19.09
C GLU A 154 -9.13 -14.67 -17.83
N PHE A 155 -9.82 -15.78 -17.55
CA PHE A 155 -9.58 -16.58 -16.35
C PHE A 155 -9.33 -18.03 -16.71
N ILE A 156 -8.18 -18.56 -16.33
CA ILE A 156 -7.84 -19.98 -16.51
C ILE A 156 -8.10 -20.68 -15.17
N PRO A 157 -8.96 -21.71 -15.10
CA PRO A 157 -9.10 -22.51 -13.88
C PRO A 157 -7.73 -23.02 -13.42
N ILE A 158 -7.39 -22.85 -12.14
CA ILE A 158 -6.02 -23.09 -11.65
C ILE A 158 -5.51 -24.51 -11.93
N GLU A 159 -6.42 -25.50 -11.91
CA GLU A 159 -6.14 -26.90 -12.23
C GLU A 159 -5.69 -27.12 -13.69
N LYS A 160 -6.13 -26.24 -14.61
CA LYS A 160 -5.81 -26.28 -16.04
C LYS A 160 -4.59 -25.42 -16.40
N SER A 161 -4.14 -24.52 -15.53
CA SER A 161 -3.05 -23.59 -15.84
C SER A 161 -1.73 -24.31 -16.18
N LEU A 162 -1.42 -25.38 -15.46
CA LEU A 162 -0.14 -26.10 -15.61
C LEU A 162 -0.14 -27.16 -16.71
N SER A 163 -1.30 -27.45 -17.32
CA SER A 163 -1.45 -28.61 -18.21
C SER A 163 -1.22 -28.31 -19.69
N CYS A 164 -1.25 -27.03 -20.09
CA CYS A 164 -1.11 -26.64 -21.50
C CYS A 164 -0.58 -25.20 -21.66
N GLU A 165 0.12 -24.94 -22.78
CA GLU A 165 0.68 -23.60 -23.06
C GLU A 165 -0.41 -22.55 -23.36
N GLN A 166 -1.52 -22.97 -23.99
CA GLN A 166 -2.68 -22.12 -24.29
C GLN A 166 -3.98 -22.77 -23.81
N PRO A 167 -4.28 -22.67 -22.50
CA PRO A 167 -5.54 -23.18 -21.96
C PRO A 167 -6.74 -22.39 -22.49
N GLU A 168 -7.88 -23.08 -22.51
CA GLU A 168 -9.19 -22.47 -22.64
C GLU A 168 -9.44 -21.55 -21.44
N THR A 169 -9.96 -20.37 -21.73
CA THR A 169 -10.22 -19.31 -20.75
C THR A 169 -11.70 -19.08 -20.59
N LEU A 170 -12.06 -18.64 -19.39
CA LEU A 170 -13.38 -18.15 -19.03
C LEU A 170 -13.40 -16.62 -19.07
N LEU A 171 -14.52 -16.05 -19.46
CA LEU A 171 -14.82 -14.63 -19.33
C LEU A 171 -15.26 -14.30 -17.90
N LEU A 172 -15.25 -13.02 -17.56
CA LEU A 172 -15.59 -12.53 -16.21
C LEU A 172 -16.96 -12.99 -15.69
N HIS A 173 -17.93 -13.26 -16.56
CA HIS A 173 -19.27 -13.72 -16.17
C HIS A 173 -19.41 -15.25 -16.05
N GLU A 174 -18.37 -15.99 -16.44
CA GLU A 174 -18.36 -17.46 -16.46
C GLU A 174 -17.59 -18.05 -15.26
N VAL A 175 -16.91 -17.21 -14.48
CA VAL A 175 -16.21 -17.58 -13.25
C VAL A 175 -17.19 -17.87 -12.10
N THR A 176 -16.76 -18.71 -11.16
CA THR A 176 -17.56 -19.14 -10.01
C THR A 176 -16.99 -18.56 -8.73
N GLU A 177 -17.87 -18.10 -7.83
CA GLU A 177 -17.47 -17.64 -6.49
C GLU A 177 -16.78 -18.75 -5.69
N GLY A 178 -15.70 -18.40 -5.00
CA GLY A 178 -14.91 -19.32 -4.18
C GLY A 178 -13.81 -20.06 -4.94
N GLU A 179 -13.86 -20.09 -6.27
CA GLU A 179 -12.87 -20.76 -7.12
C GLU A 179 -11.64 -19.90 -7.37
N VAL A 180 -10.52 -20.57 -7.68
CA VAL A 180 -9.22 -19.93 -7.95
C VAL A 180 -8.87 -20.05 -9.43
N TYR A 181 -8.45 -18.94 -10.01
CA TYR A 181 -8.10 -18.81 -11.40
C TYR A 181 -6.75 -18.16 -11.56
N GLU A 182 -6.04 -18.48 -12.64
CA GLU A 182 -4.96 -17.64 -13.14
C GLU A 182 -5.58 -16.58 -14.06
N MET A 183 -5.44 -15.32 -13.67
CA MET A 183 -5.93 -14.18 -14.43
C MET A 183 -4.93 -13.83 -15.53
N VAL A 184 -5.46 -13.64 -16.73
CA VAL A 184 -4.75 -13.26 -17.94
C VAL A 184 -5.33 -11.94 -18.45
N ILE A 185 -4.44 -11.02 -18.86
CA ILE A 185 -4.77 -9.64 -19.16
C ILE A 185 -4.39 -9.29 -20.60
N SER A 186 -5.27 -8.59 -21.29
CA SER A 186 -4.96 -7.88 -22.54
C SER A 186 -5.31 -6.40 -22.43
N ASN A 187 -4.55 -5.52 -23.08
CA ASN A 187 -4.76 -4.08 -23.02
C ASN A 187 -4.64 -3.37 -24.38
N CYS A 188 -5.05 -2.10 -24.42
CA CYS A 188 -5.03 -1.27 -25.64
C CYS A 188 -3.62 -0.84 -26.08
N SER A 189 -2.58 -1.16 -25.30
CA SER A 189 -1.18 -0.84 -25.60
C SER A 189 -0.46 -1.98 -26.32
N GLY A 190 -1.18 -3.03 -26.73
CA GLY A 190 -0.63 -4.14 -27.50
C GLY A 190 -0.08 -5.29 -26.65
N LEU A 191 -0.43 -5.35 -25.36
CA LEU A 191 -0.21 -6.54 -24.54
C LEU A 191 -1.39 -7.50 -24.75
N TYR A 192 -1.11 -8.72 -25.18
CA TYR A 192 -2.10 -9.74 -25.48
C TYR A 192 -1.81 -11.00 -24.67
N ARG A 193 -2.80 -11.41 -23.87
CA ARG A 193 -2.73 -12.57 -22.98
C ARG A 193 -1.43 -12.57 -22.13
N CYS A 194 -1.14 -11.43 -21.52
CA CYS A 194 -0.01 -11.21 -20.62
C CYS A 194 -0.46 -11.27 -19.15
N LEU A 195 0.50 -11.39 -18.23
CA LEU A 195 0.30 -11.61 -16.79
C LEU A 195 -0.43 -12.93 -16.47
N LYS A 196 0.07 -13.62 -15.46
CA LYS A 196 -0.43 -14.92 -15.01
C LYS A 196 -0.39 -14.90 -13.49
N GLU A 197 -1.41 -14.32 -12.89
CA GLU A 197 -1.49 -14.19 -11.43
C GLU A 197 -2.71 -14.95 -10.88
N SER A 198 -2.48 -15.73 -9.83
CA SER A 198 -3.54 -16.49 -9.18
C SER A 198 -4.45 -15.55 -8.38
N VAL A 199 -5.73 -15.53 -8.74
CA VAL A 199 -6.78 -14.76 -8.08
C VAL A 199 -7.90 -15.69 -7.63
N LYS A 200 -8.48 -15.40 -6.47
CA LYS A 200 -9.69 -16.09 -6.00
C LYS A 200 -10.88 -15.19 -6.25
N MET A 201 -11.94 -15.72 -6.87
CA MET A 201 -13.17 -14.96 -7.04
C MET A 201 -13.93 -14.92 -5.71
N CYS A 202 -14.01 -13.74 -5.08
CA CYS A 202 -14.62 -13.61 -3.75
C CYS A 202 -16.13 -13.42 -3.77
N SER A 203 -16.64 -12.56 -4.65
CA SER A 203 -18.08 -12.27 -4.80
C SER A 203 -18.32 -11.40 -6.03
N PHE A 204 -19.58 -11.31 -6.45
CA PHE A 204 -20.02 -10.38 -7.50
C PHE A 204 -20.69 -9.15 -6.90
N LEU A 205 -20.18 -7.96 -7.24
CA LEU A 205 -20.77 -6.69 -6.83
C LEU A 205 -21.45 -6.00 -8.02
N PHE A 206 -22.77 -5.92 -7.97
CA PHE A 206 -23.55 -5.13 -8.91
C PHE A 206 -23.72 -3.71 -8.38
N ILE A 207 -23.16 -2.73 -9.10
CA ILE A 207 -23.34 -1.31 -8.79
C ILE A 207 -24.46 -0.78 -9.70
N PRO A 208 -25.68 -0.53 -9.17
CA PRO A 208 -26.76 -0.01 -9.99
C PRO A 208 -26.42 1.43 -10.42
N VAL A 209 -26.27 1.64 -11.73
CA VAL A 209 -26.14 2.98 -12.30
C VAL A 209 -27.52 3.62 -12.30
N ARG A 210 -27.81 4.48 -11.31
CA ARG A 210 -28.99 5.36 -11.37
C ARG A 210 -28.80 6.38 -12.49
N GLY A 211 -29.20 6.02 -13.70
CA GLY A 211 -29.03 6.89 -14.87
C GLY A 211 -29.57 6.37 -16.21
N CYS A 212 -29.92 5.09 -16.35
CA CYS A 212 -30.65 4.62 -17.54
C CYS A 212 -32.10 4.32 -17.16
N CYS A 213 -33.03 4.95 -17.88
CA CYS A 213 -34.47 4.70 -17.82
C CYS A 213 -34.80 3.20 -17.72
N GLU A 214 -35.84 2.90 -16.96
CA GLU A 214 -36.45 1.57 -16.77
C GLU A 214 -36.93 0.88 -18.06
N SER A 215 -36.69 1.46 -19.24
CA SER A 215 -37.22 1.01 -20.53
C SER A 215 -36.20 0.29 -21.44
N CYS A 216 -34.97 0.04 -20.99
CA CYS A 216 -33.98 -0.72 -21.78
C CYS A 216 -33.84 -2.19 -21.36
N TRP A 217 -34.76 -2.70 -20.54
CA TRP A 217 -34.85 -4.13 -20.25
C TRP A 217 -35.93 -4.74 -21.13
N ILE A 218 -35.55 -5.77 -21.90
CA ILE A 218 -36.27 -7.03 -22.22
C ILE A 218 -35.72 -7.59 -23.56
N PRO A 219 -35.60 -8.93 -23.75
CA PRO A 219 -35.48 -10.03 -22.77
C PRO A 219 -34.08 -10.65 -22.75
#